data_AF-A0A0Q6VIQ3-F1
#
_entry.id   AF-A0A0Q6VIQ3-F1
#
_cell.length_a   1.000
_cell.length_b   1.000
_cell.length_c   1.000
_cell.angle_alpha   90.00
_cell.angle_beta   90.00
_cell.angle_gamma   90.00
#
_symmetry.space_group_name_H-M   'P 1'
#
loop_
_entity.id
_entity.type
_entity.pdbx_description
1 polymer ?
#
loop_
_entity_poly.entity_id
_entity_poly.type
_entity_poly.pdbx_seq_one_letter_code
_entity_poly.pdbx_strand_id
1 'polypeptide(L)'
;MRYNKLQLAGELLVAAAEDCRNAACDQDYAKSILVAGAVTGIVEPLLKELGIVPHHIGLARGAVEFKELDGPLFSPEERAQLIRQGRTYYQLAYSALKHAGFPGKNIKASENLEFETNLKEEAYYLVDSAINDYIKIPAQYLPSAPSEALQILLAKPWELPFCEDDALHREQKA
;
A
#
# COMPACT_ATOMS: atom_id res chain seq x y z
N MET A 1 -23.65 -11.80 -17.45
CA MET A 1 -22.21 -11.50 -17.67
C MET A 1 -21.43 -12.00 -16.45
N ARG A 2 -20.26 -12.61 -16.63
CA ARG A 2 -19.42 -13.16 -15.55
C ARG A 2 -18.04 -12.52 -15.64
N TYR A 3 -17.51 -12.02 -14.52
CA TYR A 3 -16.20 -11.37 -14.46
C TYR A 3 -15.23 -12.21 -13.62
N ASN A 4 -13.98 -12.31 -14.04
CA ASN A 4 -12.91 -12.88 -13.23
C ASN A 4 -12.35 -11.77 -12.31
N LYS A 5 -12.43 -11.97 -10.99
CA LYS A 5 -12.00 -10.96 -10.01
C LYS A 5 -10.49 -10.70 -10.05
N LEU A 6 -9.67 -11.70 -10.33
CA LEU A 6 -8.20 -11.55 -10.43
C LEU A 6 -7.80 -10.82 -11.71
N GLN A 7 -8.53 -11.04 -12.81
CA GLN A 7 -8.36 -10.23 -14.01
C GLN A 7 -8.70 -8.76 -13.72
N LEU A 8 -9.86 -8.50 -13.12
CA LEU A 8 -10.26 -7.15 -12.74
C LEU A 8 -9.27 -6.51 -11.76
N ALA A 9 -8.75 -7.26 -10.79
CA ALA A 9 -7.72 -6.78 -9.88
C ALA A 9 -6.43 -6.39 -10.62
N GLY A 10 -6.04 -7.13 -11.65
CA GLY A 10 -4.90 -6.77 -12.50
C GLY A 10 -5.15 -5.47 -13.28
N GLU A 11 -6.34 -5.29 -13.84
CA GLU A 11 -6.74 -4.06 -14.55
C GLU A 11 -6.77 -2.84 -13.60
N LEU A 12 -7.34 -3.01 -12.40
CA LEU A 12 -7.35 -1.99 -11.35
C LEU A 12 -5.94 -1.65 -10.87
N LEU A 13 -5.04 -2.64 -10.78
CA LEU A 13 -3.65 -2.42 -10.37
C LEU A 13 -2.90 -1.55 -11.38
N VAL A 14 -3.11 -1.78 -12.69
CA VAL A 14 -2.56 -0.90 -13.73
C VAL A 14 -3.11 0.52 -13.59
N ALA A 15 -4.44 0.66 -13.43
CA ALA A 15 -5.06 1.97 -13.28
C ALA A 15 -4.51 2.74 -12.06
N ALA A 16 -4.42 2.09 -10.89
CA ALA A 16 -3.84 2.70 -9.69
C ALA A 16 -2.39 3.15 -9.91
N ALA A 17 -1.57 2.30 -10.54
CA ALA A 17 -0.18 2.61 -10.85
C ALA A 17 -0.03 3.80 -11.80
N GLU A 18 -0.83 3.87 -12.87
CA GLU A 18 -0.83 4.98 -13.82
C GLU A 18 -1.30 6.28 -13.17
N ASP A 19 -2.39 6.21 -12.41
CA ASP A 19 -2.93 7.35 -11.68
C ASP A 19 -1.94 7.88 -10.64
N CYS A 20 -1.23 6.99 -9.94
CA CYS A 20 -0.22 7.37 -8.95
C CYS A 20 0.97 8.10 -9.59
N ARG A 21 1.45 7.62 -10.74
CA ARG A 21 2.60 8.21 -11.46
C ARG A 21 2.26 9.56 -12.08
N ASN A 22 1.03 9.71 -12.56
CA ASN A 22 0.58 10.91 -13.27
C ASN A 22 -0.19 11.89 -12.36
N ALA A 23 -0.26 11.62 -11.06
CA ALA A 23 -0.97 12.43 -10.09
C ALA A 23 -0.46 13.88 -10.10
N ALA A 24 -1.39 14.82 -10.24
CA ALA A 24 -1.11 16.25 -10.19
C ALA A 24 -1.65 16.90 -8.91
N CYS A 25 -2.54 16.21 -8.19
CA CYS A 25 -3.14 16.69 -6.97
C CYS A 25 -3.47 15.56 -5.98
N ASP A 26 -3.80 15.94 -4.75
CA ASP A 26 -4.15 15.02 -3.66
C ASP A 26 -5.30 14.07 -4.01
N GLN A 27 -6.26 14.54 -4.82
CA GLN A 27 -7.38 13.71 -5.26
C GLN A 27 -6.92 12.52 -6.10
N ASP A 28 -5.89 12.69 -6.93
CA ASP A 28 -5.35 11.63 -7.78
C ASP A 28 -4.68 10.54 -6.92
N TYR A 29 -3.91 10.96 -5.90
CA TYR A 29 -3.32 10.06 -4.92
C TYR A 29 -4.38 9.32 -4.10
N ALA A 30 -5.42 10.03 -3.63
CA ALA A 30 -6.53 9.41 -2.92
C ALA A 30 -7.27 8.37 -3.79
N LYS A 31 -7.46 8.66 -5.09
CA LYS A 31 -8.04 7.71 -6.05
C LYS A 31 -7.16 6.47 -6.18
N SER A 32 -5.85 6.65 -6.38
CA SER A 32 -4.89 5.55 -6.44
C SER A 32 -4.92 4.68 -5.17
N ILE A 33 -4.95 5.31 -3.98
CA ILE A 33 -5.05 4.61 -2.70
C ILE A 33 -6.31 3.74 -2.64
N LEU A 34 -7.47 4.29 -3.01
CA LEU A 34 -8.73 3.56 -3.00
C LEU A 34 -8.73 2.38 -3.98
N VAL A 35 -8.19 2.57 -5.18
CA VAL A 35 -8.13 1.53 -6.21
C VAL A 35 -7.14 0.43 -5.82
N ALA A 36 -5.93 0.78 -5.36
CA ALA A 36 -4.95 -0.17 -4.87
C ALA A 36 -5.45 -0.95 -3.65
N GLY A 37 -6.13 -0.29 -2.71
CA GLY A 37 -6.77 -0.95 -1.57
C GLY A 37 -7.86 -1.94 -1.97
N ALA A 38 -8.59 -1.66 -3.06
CA ALA A 38 -9.55 -2.61 -3.63
C ALA A 38 -8.86 -3.84 -4.24
N VAL A 39 -7.71 -3.66 -4.92
CA VAL A 39 -6.87 -4.77 -5.41
C VAL A 39 -6.44 -5.65 -4.24
N THR A 40 -5.92 -5.07 -3.16
CA THR A 40 -5.52 -5.83 -1.98
C THR A 40 -6.70 -6.61 -1.40
N GLY A 41 -7.88 -5.99 -1.27
CA GLY A 41 -9.09 -6.66 -0.79
C GLY A 41 -9.57 -7.83 -1.66
N ILE A 42 -9.21 -7.85 -2.95
CA ILE A 42 -9.49 -8.98 -3.86
C ILE A 42 -8.44 -10.08 -3.73
N VAL A 43 -7.15 -9.71 -3.63
CA VAL A 43 -6.01 -10.65 -3.66
C VAL A 43 -5.75 -11.30 -2.30
N GLU A 44 -5.84 -10.52 -1.22
CA GLU A 44 -5.49 -10.95 0.14
C GLU A 44 -6.20 -12.24 0.60
N PRO A 45 -7.51 -12.42 0.40
CA PRO A 45 -8.19 -13.64 0.83
C PRO A 45 -7.61 -14.90 0.18
N LEU A 46 -7.26 -14.83 -1.11
CA LEU A 46 -6.66 -15.95 -1.84
C LEU A 46 -5.24 -16.24 -1.33
N LEU A 47 -4.43 -15.21 -1.11
CA LEU A 47 -3.09 -15.39 -0.54
C LEU A 47 -3.14 -16.08 0.82
N LYS A 48 -4.08 -15.67 1.68
CA LYS A 48 -4.32 -16.30 2.99
C LYS A 48 -4.74 -17.77 2.87
N GLU A 49 -5.64 -18.08 1.94
CA GLU A 49 -6.06 -19.46 1.65
C GLU A 49 -4.87 -20.34 1.23
N LEU A 50 -3.93 -19.77 0.47
CA LEU A 50 -2.71 -20.43 0.01
C LEU A 50 -1.59 -20.47 1.08
N GLY A 51 -1.82 -19.93 2.28
CA GLY A 51 -0.79 -19.83 3.32
C GLY A 51 0.33 -18.84 3.00
N ILE A 52 0.15 -17.97 2.01
CA ILE A 52 1.11 -16.95 1.59
C ILE A 52 0.86 -15.69 2.42
N VAL A 53 1.90 -15.16 3.06
CA VAL A 53 1.81 -13.90 3.83
C VAL A 53 1.73 -12.71 2.87
N PRO A 54 0.64 -11.93 2.90
CA PRO A 54 0.54 -10.69 2.13
C PRO A 54 1.61 -9.68 2.56
N HIS A 55 2.10 -8.88 1.64
CA HIS A 55 3.22 -7.95 1.79
C HIS A 55 2.86 -6.88 2.84
N HIS A 56 1.64 -6.35 2.77
CA HIS A 56 1.09 -5.43 3.77
C HIS A 56 1.01 -6.04 5.19
N ILE A 57 0.86 -7.36 5.33
CA ILE A 57 0.87 -8.05 6.65
C ILE A 57 2.31 -8.37 7.09
N GLY A 58 3.19 -8.73 6.15
CA GLY A 58 4.61 -9.00 6.41
C GLY A 58 5.32 -7.79 7.03
N LEU A 59 5.01 -6.58 6.57
CA LEU A 59 5.56 -5.34 7.13
C LEU A 59 4.97 -5.03 8.52
N ALA A 60 3.69 -5.29 8.76
CA ALA A 60 3.06 -5.15 10.08
C ALA A 60 3.58 -6.15 11.11
N ARG A 61 3.88 -7.36 10.68
CA ARG A 61 4.50 -8.40 11.51
C ARG A 61 5.97 -8.08 11.78
N GLY A 62 6.71 -7.60 10.77
CA GLY A 62 8.07 -7.07 10.94
C GLY A 62 8.12 -5.95 11.97
N ALA A 63 7.21 -4.98 11.93
CA ALA A 63 7.14 -3.90 12.95
C ALA A 63 6.81 -4.38 14.37
N VAL A 64 6.12 -5.52 14.53
CA VAL A 64 5.91 -6.15 15.84
C VAL A 64 7.16 -6.90 16.30
N GLU A 65 7.80 -7.65 15.42
CA GLU A 65 9.06 -8.36 15.69
C GLU A 65 10.20 -7.37 15.99
N PHE A 66 10.26 -6.21 15.33
CA PHE A 66 11.17 -5.09 15.66
C PHE A 66 10.87 -4.46 17.02
N LYS A 67 9.63 -4.54 17.51
CA LYS A 67 9.25 -4.04 18.83
C LYS A 67 9.70 -4.98 19.93
N GLU A 68 9.79 -6.28 19.65
CA GLU A 68 10.17 -7.34 20.59
C GLU A 68 11.68 -7.65 20.59
N LEU A 69 12.42 -7.29 19.54
CA LEU A 69 13.88 -7.37 19.50
C LEU A 69 14.51 -6.24 20.33
N ASP A 70 14.69 -6.38 21.64
CA ASP A 70 15.60 -5.50 22.40
C ASP A 70 17.05 -5.78 21.96
N GLY A 71 17.60 -4.92 21.10
CA GLY A 71 18.97 -5.08 20.60
C GLY A 71 19.51 -3.86 19.83
N PRO A 72 20.84 -3.66 19.82
CA PRO A 72 21.52 -2.44 19.32
C PRO A 72 21.59 -2.32 17.78
N LEU A 73 20.79 -3.11 17.04
CA LEU A 73 20.86 -3.21 15.59
C LEU A 73 20.25 -2.03 14.84
N PHE A 74 19.37 -1.27 15.48
CA PHE A 74 18.73 -0.09 14.90
C PHE A 74 18.68 1.03 15.93
N SER A 75 19.01 2.25 15.50
CA SER A 75 18.80 3.46 16.29
C SER A 75 17.31 3.66 16.61
N PRO A 76 16.99 4.44 17.66
CA PRO A 76 15.61 4.82 17.96
C PRO A 76 14.88 5.47 16.77
N GLU A 77 15.57 6.26 15.93
CA GLU A 77 15.00 6.83 14.71
C GLU A 77 14.69 5.77 13.64
N GLU A 78 15.63 4.86 13.34
CA GLU A 78 15.41 3.78 12.37
C GLU A 78 14.29 2.83 12.81
N ARG A 79 14.19 2.56 14.12
CA ARG A 79 13.08 1.78 14.68
C ARG A 79 11.75 2.52 14.55
N ALA A 80 11.72 3.82 14.81
CA ALA A 80 10.52 4.64 14.62
C ALA A 80 10.10 4.74 13.14
N GLN A 81 11.07 4.68 12.22
CA GLN A 81 10.83 4.64 10.78
C GLN A 81 10.28 3.27 10.34
N LEU A 82 10.86 2.16 10.81
CA LEU A 82 10.38 0.80 10.54
C LEU A 82 8.99 0.53 11.15
N ILE A 83 8.71 1.05 12.35
CA ILE A 83 7.38 0.96 12.99
C ILE A 83 6.35 1.80 12.22
N ARG A 84 6.73 3.01 11.77
CA ARG A 84 5.91 3.83 10.88
C ARG A 84 5.59 3.06 9.59
N GLN A 85 6.62 2.56 8.91
CA GLN A 85 6.51 1.78 7.67
C GLN A 85 5.70 0.48 7.81
N GLY A 86 5.74 -0.18 8.97
CA GLY A 86 5.12 -1.49 9.14
C GLY A 86 3.67 -1.47 9.64
N ARG A 87 3.28 -0.57 10.55
CA ARG A 87 1.99 -0.69 11.25
C ARG A 87 0.97 0.38 10.94
N THR A 88 1.36 1.49 10.30
CA THR A 88 0.58 2.73 10.38
C THR A 88 0.11 3.23 9.03
N TYR A 89 0.85 3.06 7.94
CA TYR A 89 0.52 3.69 6.65
C TYR A 89 -0.63 2.95 5.91
N TYR A 90 -0.49 1.64 5.67
CA TYR A 90 -1.45 0.79 4.94
C TYR A 90 -2.93 0.93 5.39
N GLN A 91 -3.19 0.91 6.70
CA GLN A 91 -4.57 0.91 7.21
C GLN A 91 -5.12 2.31 7.41
N LEU A 92 -4.31 3.32 7.69
CA LEU A 92 -4.83 4.64 8.04
C LEU A 92 -5.36 5.37 6.82
N ALA A 93 -4.56 5.57 5.76
CA ALA A 93 -5.01 6.35 4.62
C ALA A 93 -6.18 5.67 3.88
N TYR A 94 -6.05 4.39 3.53
CA TYR A 94 -7.14 3.67 2.87
C TYR A 94 -8.37 3.54 3.77
N SER A 95 -8.23 3.27 5.07
CA SER A 95 -9.41 3.14 5.94
C SER A 95 -10.05 4.47 6.29
N ALA A 96 -9.28 5.55 6.43
CA ALA A 96 -9.80 6.89 6.63
C ALA A 96 -10.54 7.38 5.39
N LEU A 97 -10.02 7.09 4.18
CA LEU A 97 -10.68 7.44 2.93
C LEU A 97 -11.96 6.63 2.68
N LYS A 98 -11.99 5.33 3.03
CA LYS A 98 -13.14 4.47 2.74
C LYS A 98 -14.28 4.58 3.78
N HIS A 99 -14.03 5.16 4.96
CA HIS A 99 -15.00 5.22 6.05
C HIS A 99 -15.01 6.56 6.77
N ALA A 100 -16.19 7.15 6.90
CA ALA A 100 -16.48 8.15 7.93
C ALA A 100 -17.06 7.44 9.17
N GLY A 101 -16.39 7.60 10.31
CA GLY A 101 -16.74 6.91 11.55
C GLY A 101 -16.21 5.48 11.61
N PHE A 102 -16.33 4.84 12.78
CA PHE A 102 -15.82 3.48 13.00
C PHE A 102 -16.91 2.60 13.63
N PRO A 103 -17.58 1.74 12.83
CA PRO A 103 -18.46 0.71 13.34
C PRO A 103 -17.65 -0.24 14.25
N GLY A 104 -17.97 -0.27 15.54
CA GLY A 104 -17.23 -1.04 16.55
C GLY A 104 -16.41 -0.20 17.54
N LYS A 105 -16.18 1.09 17.26
CA LYS A 105 -15.59 2.05 18.22
C LYS A 105 -16.55 3.16 18.64
N ASN A 106 -17.81 3.12 18.19
CA ASN A 106 -18.85 4.14 18.45
C ASN A 106 -18.42 5.58 18.07
N ILE A 107 -17.53 5.74 17.09
CA ILE A 107 -17.13 7.05 16.57
C ILE A 107 -18.14 7.46 15.50
N LYS A 108 -18.77 8.62 15.67
CA LYS A 108 -19.72 9.15 14.69
C LYS A 108 -19.00 9.62 13.44
N ALA A 109 -19.68 9.55 12.29
CA ALA A 109 -19.14 10.06 11.03
C ALA A 109 -18.72 11.55 11.14
N SER A 110 -19.49 12.38 11.84
CA SER A 110 -19.20 13.80 12.05
C SER A 110 -17.92 14.08 12.85
N GLU A 111 -17.43 13.09 13.60
CA GLU A 111 -16.24 13.19 14.46
C GLU A 111 -14.98 12.62 13.76
N ASN A 112 -15.13 12.08 12.55
CA ASN A 112 -14.07 11.41 11.79
C ASN A 112 -14.14 11.83 10.32
N LEU A 113 -14.14 13.14 10.09
CA LEU A 113 -14.13 13.75 8.76
C LEU A 113 -12.73 14.16 8.30
N GLU A 114 -11.79 14.25 9.25
CA GLU A 114 -10.43 14.74 9.01
C GLU A 114 -9.42 13.66 9.39
N PHE A 115 -8.34 13.56 8.61
CA PHE A 115 -7.18 12.73 8.89
C PHE A 115 -5.93 13.39 8.30
N GLU A 116 -4.78 13.17 8.93
CA GLU A 116 -3.49 13.70 8.50
C GLU A 116 -2.64 12.57 7.92
N THR A 117 -2.15 12.74 6.69
CA THR A 117 -1.19 11.83 6.07
C THR A 117 -0.51 12.48 4.86
N ASN A 118 0.58 11.87 4.38
CA ASN A 118 1.20 12.16 3.09
C ASN A 118 0.57 11.27 2.01
N LEU A 119 -0.46 11.78 1.32
CA LEU A 119 -1.20 11.00 0.32
C LEU A 119 -0.31 10.47 -0.81
N LYS A 120 0.74 11.20 -1.19
CA LYS A 120 1.70 10.74 -2.21
C LYS A 120 2.44 9.51 -1.73
N GLU A 121 3.09 9.58 -0.57
CA GLU A 121 3.84 8.46 -0.01
C GLU A 121 2.95 7.22 0.22
N GLU A 122 1.74 7.44 0.76
CA GLU A 122 0.73 6.40 0.97
C GLU A 122 0.29 5.72 -0.33
N ALA A 123 0.01 6.51 -1.38
CA ALA A 123 -0.38 5.97 -2.67
C ALA A 123 0.71 5.10 -3.27
N TYR A 124 1.95 5.58 -3.26
CA TYR A 124 3.07 4.83 -3.81
C TYR A 124 3.33 3.54 -3.04
N TYR A 125 3.28 3.59 -1.71
CA TYR A 125 3.45 2.41 -0.86
C TYR A 125 2.32 1.40 -1.07
N LEU A 126 1.07 1.85 -1.16
CA LEU A 126 -0.06 0.94 -1.32
C LEU A 126 -0.07 0.28 -2.70
N VAL A 127 0.31 1.01 -3.75
CA VAL A 127 0.52 0.44 -5.08
C VAL A 127 1.64 -0.59 -5.06
N ASP A 128 2.79 -0.30 -4.45
CA ASP A 128 3.88 -1.26 -4.30
C ASP A 128 3.43 -2.55 -3.61
N SER A 129 2.71 -2.40 -2.49
CA SER A 129 2.18 -3.52 -1.72
C SER A 129 1.22 -4.38 -2.55
N ALA A 130 0.32 -3.74 -3.30
CA ALA A 130 -0.62 -4.42 -4.19
C ALA A 130 0.08 -5.15 -5.35
N ILE A 131 1.14 -4.55 -5.94
CA ILE A 131 1.99 -5.21 -6.94
C ILE A 131 2.65 -6.45 -6.35
N ASN A 132 3.32 -6.29 -5.21
CA ASN A 132 4.04 -7.38 -4.54
C ASN A 132 3.10 -8.52 -4.11
N ASP A 133 1.85 -8.22 -3.76
CA ASP A 133 0.86 -9.25 -3.46
C ASP A 133 0.30 -9.93 -4.71
N TYR A 134 0.08 -9.17 -5.79
CA TYR A 134 -0.39 -9.74 -7.04
C TYR A 134 0.63 -10.71 -7.65
N ILE A 135 1.94 -10.37 -7.61
CA ILE A 135 3.03 -11.21 -8.13
C ILE A 135 3.10 -12.58 -7.45
N LYS A 136 2.66 -12.68 -6.18
CA LYS A 136 2.68 -13.94 -5.43
C LYS A 136 1.58 -14.91 -5.84
N ILE A 137 0.59 -14.48 -6.63
CA ILE A 137 -0.50 -15.35 -7.07
C ILE A 137 0.05 -16.42 -8.01
N PRO A 138 -0.15 -17.72 -7.73
CA PRO A 138 0.29 -18.79 -8.62
C PRO A 138 -0.40 -18.70 -9.99
N ALA A 139 0.37 -18.96 -11.06
CA ALA A 139 -0.08 -18.82 -12.45
C ALA A 139 -1.40 -19.56 -12.77
N GLN A 140 -1.68 -20.67 -12.08
CA GLN A 140 -2.92 -21.44 -12.24
C GLN A 140 -4.21 -20.67 -11.89
N TYR A 141 -4.11 -19.60 -11.10
CA TYR A 141 -5.24 -18.73 -10.74
C TYR A 141 -5.32 -17.48 -11.63
N LEU A 142 -4.22 -17.13 -12.31
CA LEU A 142 -4.17 -15.94 -13.15
C LEU A 142 -4.90 -16.17 -14.49
N PRO A 143 -5.45 -15.10 -15.10
CA PRO A 143 -6.00 -15.20 -16.43
C PRO A 143 -4.93 -15.62 -17.44
N SER A 144 -5.34 -16.38 -18.46
CA SER A 144 -4.45 -16.98 -19.47
C SER A 144 -3.68 -15.94 -20.30
N ALA A 145 -4.16 -14.69 -20.34
CA ALA A 145 -3.56 -13.59 -21.08
C ALA A 145 -3.74 -12.27 -20.29
N PRO A 146 -2.81 -11.91 -19.38
CA PRO A 146 -2.81 -10.59 -18.75
C PRO A 146 -2.55 -9.50 -19.79
N SER A 147 -3.08 -8.29 -19.55
CA SER A 147 -2.82 -7.16 -20.43
C SER A 147 -1.32 -6.85 -20.52
N GLU A 148 -0.88 -6.28 -21.65
CA GLU A 148 0.51 -5.86 -21.83
C GLU A 148 0.95 -4.86 -20.75
N ALA A 149 0.08 -3.92 -20.41
CA ALA A 149 0.33 -2.94 -19.35
C ALA A 149 0.58 -3.60 -17.99
N LEU A 150 -0.18 -4.64 -17.64
CA LEU A 150 0.04 -5.40 -16.41
C LEU A 150 1.37 -6.14 -16.47
N GLN A 151 1.71 -6.78 -17.59
CA GLN A 151 2.99 -7.46 -17.75
C GLN A 151 4.17 -6.50 -17.56
N ILE A 152 4.10 -5.30 -18.17
CA ILE A 152 5.12 -4.26 -18.02
C ILE A 152 5.22 -3.80 -16.56
N LEU A 153 4.07 -3.60 -15.89
CA LEU A 153 4.02 -3.18 -14.50
C LEU A 153 4.69 -4.19 -13.57
N LEU A 154 4.40 -5.49 -13.74
CA LEU A 154 4.94 -6.55 -12.90
C LEU A 154 6.41 -6.88 -13.20
N ALA A 155 6.90 -6.57 -14.40
CA ALA A 155 8.28 -6.85 -14.82
C ALA A 155 9.30 -5.79 -14.36
N LYS A 156 8.84 -4.61 -13.91
CA LYS A 156 9.71 -3.50 -13.50
C LYS A 156 9.59 -3.25 -11.99
N PRO A 157 10.70 -2.93 -11.30
CA PRO A 157 10.63 -2.46 -9.92
C PRO A 157 9.72 -1.25 -9.80
N TRP A 158 8.89 -1.22 -8.77
CA TRP A 158 8.12 -0.04 -8.41
C TRP A 158 8.98 0.89 -7.56
N GLU A 159 9.37 2.03 -8.13
CA GLU A 159 10.25 2.98 -7.45
C GLU A 159 9.42 4.10 -6.81
N LEU A 160 9.68 4.36 -5.52
CA LEU A 160 9.24 5.59 -4.88
C LEU A 160 9.96 6.76 -5.56
N PRO A 161 9.28 7.84 -5.96
CA PRO A 161 9.97 9.08 -6.27
C PRO A 161 10.70 9.50 -4.99
N PHE A 162 12.02 9.59 -5.05
CA PHE A 162 12.83 10.05 -3.94
C PHE A 162 12.17 11.31 -3.34
N CYS A 163 11.92 11.28 -2.03
CA CYS A 163 11.40 12.42 -1.31
C CYS A 163 12.51 13.49 -1.32
N GLU A 164 12.38 14.52 -2.16
CA GLU A 164 13.38 15.60 -2.26
C GLU A 164 13.53 16.41 -0.96
N ASP A 165 12.66 16.19 0.04
CA ASP A 165 12.69 16.90 1.33
C ASP A 165 13.83 16.49 2.27
N ASP A 166 14.49 15.35 2.05
CA ASP A 166 15.66 14.95 2.87
C ASP A 166 16.94 15.74 2.55
N ALA A 167 16.96 16.53 1.46
CA ALA A 167 18.10 17.36 1.08
C ALA A 167 18.23 18.63 1.95
N LEU A 168 17.11 19.19 2.44
CA LEU A 168 17.10 20.44 3.21
C LEU A 168 17.62 20.32 4.65
N HIS A 169 17.72 19.10 5.19
CA HIS A 169 18.31 18.86 6.51
C HIS A 169 19.80 18.48 6.48
N ARG A 170 20.38 18.23 5.30
CA ARG A 170 21.82 17.94 5.19
C ARG A 170 22.69 19.19 5.00
N GLU A 171 22.12 20.31 4.58
CA GLU A 171 22.89 21.55 4.36
C GLU A 171 22.95 22.50 5.57
N GLN A 172 22.29 22.21 6.69
CA GLN A 172 22.42 22.99 7.93
C GLN A 172 23.45 22.41 8.93
N LYS A 173 24.20 21.38 8.53
CA LYS A 173 25.30 20.80 9.31
C LYS A 173 26.57 20.62 8.46
N ALA A 174 26.88 21.61 7.62
CA ALA A 174 28.19 21.74 6.98
C ALA A 174 28.87 23.02 7.50
#